data_AF-X0VH71-F1
#
_entry.id   AF-X0VH71-F1
#
_cell.length_a   1.000
_cell.length_b   1.000
_cell.length_c   1.000
_cell.angle_alpha   90.00
_cell.angle_beta   90.00
_cell.angle_gamma   90.00
#
_symmetry.space_group_name_H-M   'P 1'
#
loop_
_entity.id
_entity.type
_entity.pdbx_description
1 polymer ?
#
loop_
_entity_poly.entity_id
_entity_poly.type
_entity_poly.pdbx_seq_one_letter_code
_entity_poly.pdbx_strand_id
1 'polypeptide(L)'
;MATVNFIQKSSDGSVIAGIQDSAIIDLTGKIGIGVTVPIRVLDVWAPTTEAIIRLNNTTAGDGETSNIEFSMGGGTNAQIVAEQQANGGFLRLFVRQSGGSLIERMTFDNAGNIGIGNATP
;
A
#
# COMPACT_ATOMS: atom_id res chain seq x y z
N MET A 1 1.84 32.36 5.43
CA MET A 1 0.75 31.57 4.83
C MET A 1 0.80 30.18 5.44
N ALA A 2 -0.32 29.66 5.94
CA ALA A 2 -0.34 28.52 6.87
C ALA A 2 -0.55 27.17 6.14
N THR A 3 0.23 26.16 6.52
CA THR A 3 0.00 24.75 6.21
C THR A 3 -1.26 24.26 6.93
N VAL A 4 -2.08 23.44 6.28
CA VAL A 4 -3.24 22.80 6.94
C VAL A 4 -2.75 21.48 7.53
N ASN A 5 -2.52 21.46 8.84
CA ASN A 5 -2.19 20.23 9.56
C ASN A 5 -3.48 19.47 9.89
N PHE A 6 -3.60 18.23 9.43
CA PHE A 6 -4.68 17.36 9.86
C PHE A 6 -4.22 16.65 11.13
N ILE A 7 -4.66 17.13 12.30
CA ILE A 7 -4.49 16.43 13.56
C ILE A 7 -5.61 15.41 13.66
N GLN A 8 -5.28 14.11 13.70
CA GLN A 8 -6.31 13.09 13.88
C GLN A 8 -7.02 13.32 15.23
N LYS A 9 -8.36 13.39 15.14
CA LYS A 9 -9.29 13.48 16.26
C LYS A 9 -9.07 12.28 17.19
N SER A 10 -8.98 12.52 18.50
CA SER A 10 -9.08 11.42 19.48
C SER A 10 -10.42 10.71 19.34
N SER A 11 -10.52 9.45 19.80
CA SER A 11 -11.72 8.61 19.66
C SER A 11 -12.99 9.19 20.26
N ASP A 12 -12.87 10.23 21.10
CA ASP A 12 -13.98 10.97 21.73
C ASP A 12 -14.31 12.30 21.02
N GLY A 13 -13.60 12.65 19.95
CA GLY A 13 -13.84 13.85 19.19
C GLY A 13 -13.02 15.09 19.60
N SER A 14 -12.11 14.98 20.57
CA SER A 14 -11.28 16.10 21.04
C SER A 14 -10.05 16.36 20.16
N VAL A 15 -9.73 17.64 19.93
CA VAL A 15 -8.48 18.07 19.30
C VAL A 15 -7.41 18.13 20.40
N ILE A 16 -6.44 17.22 20.35
CA ILE A 16 -5.37 17.19 21.35
C ILE A 16 -4.30 18.22 20.95
N ALA A 17 -4.22 19.31 21.71
CA ALA A 17 -3.09 20.23 21.63
C ALA A 17 -1.80 19.49 22.06
N GLY A 18 -0.79 19.47 21.18
CA GLY A 18 0.53 18.89 21.49
C GLY A 18 0.87 17.55 20.83
N ILE A 19 0.01 16.98 19.98
CA ILE A 19 0.41 15.84 19.13
C ILE A 19 1.27 16.36 17.98
N GLN A 20 2.54 15.95 17.94
CA GLN A 20 3.40 16.13 16.77
C GLN A 20 2.88 15.26 15.61
N ASP A 21 2.54 15.93 14.51
CA ASP A 21 2.44 15.46 13.12
C ASP A 21 1.78 14.09 12.87
N SER A 22 0.43 14.05 12.85
CA SER A 22 -0.31 12.84 12.46
C SER A 22 -0.50 12.66 10.94
N ALA A 23 -0.52 13.75 10.16
CA ALA A 23 -0.26 13.80 8.71
C ALA A 23 -0.23 15.27 8.28
N ILE A 24 0.71 15.64 7.41
CA ILE A 24 0.84 16.99 6.85
C ILE A 24 0.38 16.96 5.40
N ILE A 25 -0.50 17.88 5.00
CA ILE A 25 -0.73 18.21 3.60
C ILE A 25 0.01 19.51 3.30
N ASP A 26 1.04 19.44 2.45
CA ASP A 26 1.81 20.62 2.09
C ASP A 26 1.04 21.54 1.14
N LEU A 27 1.57 22.75 0.90
CA LEU A 27 0.92 23.74 0.03
C LEU A 27 0.83 23.31 -1.45
N THR A 28 1.53 22.24 -1.82
CA THR A 28 1.49 21.63 -3.15
C THR A 28 0.57 20.41 -3.22
N GLY A 29 -0.09 20.06 -2.11
CA GLY A 29 -1.02 18.95 -2.01
C GLY A 29 -0.37 17.59 -1.75
N LYS A 30 0.92 17.55 -1.38
CA LYS A 30 1.59 16.30 -1.00
C LYS A 30 1.31 15.93 0.45
N ILE A 31 1.26 14.64 0.73
CA ILE A 31 1.00 14.09 2.06
C ILE A 31 2.31 13.58 2.65
N GLY A 32 2.71 14.15 3.79
CA GLY A 32 3.79 13.64 4.63
C GLY A 32 3.22 12.96 5.88
N ILE A 33 3.65 11.72 6.16
CA ILE A 33 3.38 11.04 7.44
C ILE A 33 4.73 10.91 8.15
N GLY A 34 4.89 11.61 9.27
CA GLY A 34 6.15 11.72 9.99
C GLY A 34 7.21 12.65 9.36
N VAL A 35 7.00 13.14 8.14
CA VAL A 35 7.91 14.06 7.43
C VAL A 35 7.24 15.42 7.15
N THR A 36 8.00 16.50 7.32
CA THR A 36 7.49 17.88 7.17
C THR A 36 7.66 18.46 5.76
N VAL A 37 8.58 17.92 4.96
CA VAL A 37 8.84 18.33 3.57
C VAL A 37 8.80 17.10 2.66
N PRO A 38 7.61 16.65 2.23
CA PRO A 38 7.48 15.45 1.40
C PRO A 38 8.10 15.65 0.00
N ILE A 39 8.94 14.71 -0.42
CA ILE A 39 9.59 14.72 -1.74
C ILE A 39 8.79 13.96 -2.82
N ARG A 40 7.74 13.24 -2.40
CA ARG A 40 6.78 12.53 -3.24
C ARG A 40 5.35 12.91 -2.84
N VAL A 41 4.36 12.52 -3.65
CA VAL A 41 2.95 12.82 -3.37
C VAL A 41 2.49 12.19 -2.05
N LEU A 42 3.01 11.01 -1.72
CA LEU A 42 2.93 10.41 -0.39
C LEU A 42 4.37 10.09 0.06
N ASP A 43 4.74 10.57 1.24
CA ASP A 43 6.04 10.35 1.84
C ASP A 43 5.82 9.90 3.30
N VAL A 44 6.24 8.67 3.60
CA VAL A 44 6.04 8.03 4.91
C VAL A 44 7.40 7.82 5.54
N TRP A 45 7.65 8.47 6.66
CA TRP A 45 8.94 8.46 7.33
C TRP A 45 8.78 8.22 8.83
N ALA A 46 9.71 7.43 9.39
CA ALA A 46 9.80 7.17 10.81
C ALA A 46 11.27 7.25 11.24
N PRO A 47 11.64 8.12 12.21
CA PRO A 47 13.04 8.35 12.58
C PRO A 47 13.66 7.22 13.42
N THR A 48 12.85 6.59 14.28
CA THR A 48 13.31 5.64 15.29
C THR A 48 12.58 4.30 15.23
N THR A 49 11.59 4.18 14.35
CA THR A 49 10.83 2.95 14.08
C THR A 49 10.81 2.67 12.58
N GLU A 50 10.23 1.54 12.19
CA GLU A 50 10.01 1.23 10.78
C GLU A 50 8.85 2.04 10.20
N ALA A 51 9.02 2.55 8.97
CA ALA A 51 7.95 3.17 8.21
C ALA A 51 7.20 2.09 7.42
N ILE A 52 6.02 1.68 7.91
CA ILE A 52 5.21 0.61 7.32
C ILE A 52 3.93 1.18 6.72
N ILE A 53 3.61 0.76 5.49
CA ILE A 53 2.28 0.93 4.90
C ILE A 53 1.51 -0.37 5.13
N ARG A 54 0.51 -0.34 6.01
CA ARG A 54 -0.37 -1.50 6.25
C ARG A 54 -1.60 -1.44 5.36
N LEU A 55 -1.78 -2.48 4.54
CA LEU A 55 -3.01 -2.77 3.83
C LEU A 55 -3.73 -3.91 4.57
N ASN A 56 -5.00 -3.72 4.92
CA ASN A 56 -5.75 -4.68 5.72
C ASN A 56 -7.14 -4.87 5.12
N ASN A 57 -7.43 -6.06 4.62
CA ASN A 57 -8.76 -6.49 4.26
C ASN A 57 -9.33 -7.36 5.39
N THR A 58 -10.55 -7.06 5.86
CA THR A 58 -11.15 -7.72 7.04
C THR A 58 -11.89 -9.01 6.69
N THR A 59 -12.05 -9.32 5.40
CA THR A 59 -12.55 -10.61 4.94
C THR A 59 -11.44 -11.66 5.00
N ALA A 60 -11.79 -12.88 5.42
CA ALA A 60 -10.87 -14.00 5.64
C ALA A 60 -11.30 -15.25 4.85
N GLY A 61 -11.57 -15.07 3.56
CA GLY A 61 -11.96 -16.14 2.63
C GLY A 61 -10.88 -16.47 1.62
N ASP A 62 -11.04 -17.60 0.94
CA ASP A 62 -10.18 -18.00 -0.17
C ASP A 62 -10.33 -17.00 -1.34
N GLY A 63 -9.20 -16.49 -1.81
CA GLY A 63 -9.13 -15.48 -2.87
C GLY A 63 -9.27 -14.04 -2.39
N GLU A 64 -9.37 -13.79 -1.08
CA GLU A 64 -9.36 -12.42 -0.54
C GLU A 64 -7.98 -11.79 -0.68
N THR A 65 -7.93 -10.52 -1.07
CA THR A 65 -6.68 -9.84 -1.42
C THR A 65 -6.48 -8.50 -0.73
N SER A 66 -5.22 -8.05 -0.70
CA SER A 66 -4.79 -6.68 -0.45
C SER A 66 -3.62 -6.37 -1.36
N ASN A 67 -3.65 -5.25 -2.08
CA ASN A 67 -2.72 -5.00 -3.18
C ASN A 67 -2.18 -3.57 -3.25
N ILE A 68 -0.98 -3.45 -3.82
CA ILE A 68 -0.42 -2.20 -4.32
C ILE A 68 -0.58 -2.21 -5.83
N GLU A 69 -1.21 -1.17 -6.37
CA GLU A 69 -1.46 -1.01 -7.80
C GLU A 69 -0.57 0.07 -8.44
N PHE A 70 0.00 -0.25 -9.61
CA PHE A 70 0.72 0.69 -10.45
C PHE A 70 -0.04 0.89 -11.77
N SER A 71 -0.51 2.12 -12.03
CA SER A 71 -1.32 2.46 -13.21
C SER A 71 -0.76 3.63 -14.00
N MET A 72 -0.88 3.58 -15.33
CA MET A 72 -0.48 4.61 -16.29
C MET A 72 -1.47 4.64 -17.46
N GLY A 73 -1.73 5.83 -18.01
CA GLY A 73 -2.53 5.95 -19.24
C GLY A 73 -3.98 5.44 -19.14
N GLY A 74 -4.57 5.42 -17.94
CA GLY A 74 -5.96 4.99 -17.73
C GLY A 74 -6.16 3.50 -17.46
N GLY A 75 -5.10 2.74 -17.19
CA GLY A 75 -5.24 1.35 -16.74
C GLY A 75 -4.10 0.86 -15.86
N THR A 76 -4.32 -0.29 -15.25
CA THR A 76 -3.33 -0.95 -14.40
C THR A 76 -2.24 -1.61 -15.23
N ASN A 77 -0.97 -1.31 -14.91
CA ASN A 77 0.21 -1.85 -15.57
C ASN A 77 0.87 -2.96 -14.77
N ALA A 78 0.85 -2.87 -13.44
CA ALA A 78 1.39 -3.89 -12.55
C ALA A 78 0.70 -3.88 -11.18
N GLN A 79 0.73 -5.00 -10.47
CA GLN A 79 0.25 -5.11 -9.10
C GLN A 79 1.16 -6.04 -8.27
N ILE A 80 1.30 -5.71 -6.99
CA ILE A 80 1.82 -6.61 -5.96
C ILE A 80 0.63 -6.99 -5.09
N VAL A 81 0.29 -8.26 -5.04
CA VAL A 81 -0.95 -8.75 -4.42
C VAL A 81 -0.59 -9.74 -3.32
N ALA A 82 -1.01 -9.44 -2.09
CA ALA A 82 -1.14 -10.44 -1.04
C ALA A 82 -2.52 -11.09 -1.16
N GLU A 83 -2.57 -12.42 -1.09
CA GLU A 83 -3.80 -13.19 -1.25
C GLU A 83 -3.92 -14.26 -0.16
N GLN A 84 -5.10 -14.38 0.43
CA GLN A 84 -5.45 -15.47 1.33
C GLN A 84 -5.95 -16.66 0.49
N GLN A 85 -5.42 -17.84 0.76
CA GLN A 85 -5.90 -19.13 0.25
C GLN A 85 -6.18 -20.07 1.43
N ALA A 86 -6.90 -21.17 1.18
CA ALA A 86 -7.40 -22.08 2.22
C ALA A 86 -6.34 -22.52 3.23
N ASN A 87 -5.12 -22.69 2.75
CA ASN A 87 -4.00 -23.23 3.52
C ASN A 87 -2.92 -22.19 3.86
N GLY A 88 -3.06 -20.92 3.46
CA GLY A 88 -2.06 -19.89 3.75
C GLY A 88 -2.09 -18.66 2.85
N GLY A 89 -1.12 -17.78 3.08
CA GLY A 89 -0.94 -16.56 2.28
C GLY A 89 -0.08 -16.78 1.05
N PHE A 90 -0.38 -16.05 -0.01
CA PHE A 90 0.37 -16.01 -1.26
C PHE A 90 0.80 -14.58 -1.54
N LEU A 91 1.98 -14.41 -2.14
CA LEU A 91 2.41 -13.14 -2.73
C LEU A 91 2.49 -13.30 -4.24
N ARG A 92 1.73 -12.52 -5.00
CA ARG A 92 1.59 -12.64 -6.45
C ARG A 92 1.99 -11.34 -7.12
N LEU A 93 2.77 -11.44 -8.20
CA LEU A 93 3.22 -10.33 -9.02
C LEU A 93 2.54 -10.37 -10.37
N PHE A 94 1.73 -9.35 -10.66
CA PHE A 94 1.01 -9.22 -11.93
C PHE A 94 1.63 -8.11 -12.77
N VAL A 95 1.78 -8.36 -14.06
CA VAL A 95 2.13 -7.31 -15.04
C VAL A 95 1.25 -7.42 -16.27
N ARG A 96 0.92 -6.27 -16.85
CA ARG A 96 0.10 -6.19 -18.04
C ARG A 96 0.94 -6.53 -19.28
N GLN A 97 0.42 -7.42 -20.11
CA GLN A 97 0.96 -7.60 -21.46
C GLN A 97 0.52 -6.44 -22.37
N SER A 98 1.36 -6.04 -23.32
CA SER A 98 1.01 -5.01 -24.31
C SER A 98 -0.34 -5.31 -24.98
N GLY A 99 -1.28 -4.37 -24.89
CA GLY A 99 -2.64 -4.52 -25.43
C GLY A 99 -3.52 -5.57 -24.73
N GLY A 100 -3.08 -6.15 -23.62
CA GLY A 100 -3.76 -7.25 -22.91
C GLY A 100 -4.18 -6.92 -21.48
N SER A 101 -4.58 -7.96 -20.76
CA SER A 101 -4.90 -7.90 -19.32
C SER A 101 -3.64 -8.07 -18.45
N LEU A 102 -3.80 -7.88 -17.14
CA LEU A 102 -2.82 -8.30 -16.15
C LEU A 102 -2.66 -9.82 -16.20
N ILE A 103 -1.42 -10.29 -16.15
CA ILE A 103 -1.07 -11.70 -16.08
C ILE A 103 -0.11 -11.87 -14.92
N GLU A 104 -0.32 -12.91 -14.12
CA GLU A 104 0.62 -13.31 -13.08
C GLU A 104 1.95 -13.75 -13.70
N ARG A 105 3.06 -13.19 -13.21
CA ARG A 105 4.41 -13.55 -13.66
C ARG A 105 5.21 -14.30 -12.63
N MET A 106 4.90 -14.09 -11.35
CA MET A 106 5.59 -14.73 -10.25
C MET A 106 4.66 -14.89 -9.07
N THR A 107 4.75 -16.02 -8.38
CA THR A 107 4.02 -16.31 -7.16
C THR A 107 4.93 -16.95 -6.14
N PHE A 108 4.84 -16.48 -4.89
CA PHE A 108 5.40 -17.12 -3.71
C PHE A 108 4.26 -17.76 -2.94
N ASP A 109 4.34 -19.06 -2.71
CA ASP A 109 3.35 -19.77 -1.92
C ASP A 109 3.71 -19.82 -0.42
N ASN A 110 2.78 -20.34 0.37
CA ASN A 110 2.95 -20.54 1.81
C ASN A 110 3.96 -21.63 2.19
N ALA A 111 4.38 -22.48 1.24
CA ALA A 111 5.38 -23.51 1.42
C ALA A 111 6.81 -23.03 1.05
N GLY A 112 6.93 -21.81 0.51
CA GLY A 112 8.20 -21.21 0.11
C GLY A 112 8.61 -21.51 -1.33
N ASN A 113 7.72 -22.06 -2.16
CA ASN A 113 7.97 -22.29 -3.58
C ASN A 113 7.74 -21.01 -4.39
N ILE A 114 8.44 -20.92 -5.53
CA ILE A 114 8.35 -19.79 -6.46
C ILE A 114 7.94 -20.29 -7.84
N GLY A 115 6.76 -19.88 -8.29
CA GLY A 115 6.34 -20.06 -9.69
C GLY A 115 6.78 -18.89 -10.57
N ILE A 116 7.20 -19.17 -11.81
CA ILE A 116 7.56 -18.12 -12.81
C ILE A 116 6.89 -18.45 -14.15
N GLY A 117 6.16 -17.47 -14.70
CA GLY A 117 5.79 -17.45 -16.12
C GLY A 117 4.81 -18.53 -16.61
N ASN A 118 4.04 -19.15 -15.72
CA ASN A 118 3.04 -20.20 -16.02
C ASN A 118 3.61 -21.56 -16.45
N ALA A 119 4.66 -22.04 -15.80
CA ALA A 119 4.67 -23.44 -15.39
C ALA A 119 4.43 -23.43 -13.88
N THR A 120 3.41 -24.16 -13.42
CA THR A 120 2.98 -24.35 -12.01
C THR A 120 4.10 -24.14 -10.97
N PRO A 121 3.84 -23.41 -9.84
CA PRO A 121 4.82 -23.19 -8.77
C PRO A 121 5.47 -24.46 -8.23
#